data_AF-A0A6A6NNC9-F1
#
_entry.id   AF-A0A6A6NNC9-F1
#
_cell.length_a   1.000
_cell.length_b   1.000
_cell.length_c   1.000
_cell.angle_alpha   90.00
_cell.angle_beta   90.00
_cell.angle_gamma   90.00
#
_symmetry.space_group_name_H-M   'P 1'
#
loop_
_entity.id
_entity.type
_entity.pdbx_description
1 polymer ?
#
loop_
_entity_poly.entity_id
_entity_poly.type
_entity_poly.pdbx_seq_one_letter_code
_entity_poly.pdbx_strand_id
1 'polypeptide(L)'
;MWVKSLDIRNASTTSSPSSSAPNPLPASSAATAAGSAQPETQTLTDGLDDTPLLDINDSADGERIDWSRSYQGLSSAPFPKDVADVLLAPVLEEDVEIKPDGIVYLPEIKYRRILNRAFGPGGWGLAPRGETIVTSKLVTREYGLVVGGRLVSIARGEQQYFDPDGIPTATEGCKSNALMRCCKDLGVASELWDPRWIRKFMANNSKEVWVEHVATKRKRKITTRKDDMPRYPFKEVK
;
A
#
# COMPACT_ATOMS: atom_id res chain seq x y z
N MET A 1 7.33 47.13 31.51
CA MET A 1 8.68 47.42 31.02
C MET A 1 9.63 46.45 31.72
N TRP A 2 9.93 45.32 31.10
CA TRP A 2 11.27 44.93 30.61
C TRP A 2 12.37 44.74 31.68
N VAL A 3 12.72 43.44 31.86
CA VAL A 3 14.06 42.79 31.84
C VAL A 3 15.12 43.09 32.90
N LYS A 4 15.66 41.99 33.47
CA LYS A 4 17.10 41.58 33.54
C LYS A 4 17.13 40.06 33.81
N SER A 5 17.49 39.18 32.86
CA SER A 5 18.80 38.87 32.23
C SER A 5 19.76 38.11 33.15
N LEU A 6 20.13 36.89 32.73
CA LEU A 6 21.25 36.09 33.23
C LEU A 6 21.85 35.33 32.04
N ASP A 7 23.10 35.67 31.74
CA ASP A 7 24.03 34.99 30.82
C ASP A 7 24.57 33.70 31.44
N ILE A 8 24.97 32.73 30.60
CA ILE A 8 26.20 31.90 30.75
C ILE A 8 26.54 31.25 29.39
N ARG A 9 27.86 31.13 29.16
CA ARG A 9 28.59 31.12 27.87
C ARG A 9 28.83 29.74 27.24
N ASN A 10 29.04 29.78 25.92
CA ASN A 10 29.54 28.76 25.00
C ASN A 10 30.93 28.18 25.36
N ALA A 11 31.14 26.90 25.00
CA ALA A 11 32.43 26.39 24.52
C ALA A 11 32.22 25.25 23.51
N SER A 12 32.88 25.38 22.36
CA SER A 12 32.86 24.51 21.18
C SER A 12 34.22 23.85 20.99
N THR A 13 34.26 22.57 20.64
CA THR A 13 35.47 21.91 20.12
C THR A 13 35.16 20.91 19.01
N THR A 14 35.66 21.25 17.84
CA THR A 14 35.85 20.50 16.59
C THR A 14 36.94 19.43 16.69
N SER A 15 36.81 18.30 15.97
CA SER A 15 37.97 17.54 15.47
C SER A 15 37.63 16.64 14.27
N SER A 16 38.43 16.77 13.22
CA SER A 16 38.68 15.84 12.10
C SER A 16 40.12 16.13 11.62
N PRO A 17 40.74 15.33 10.74
CA PRO A 17 40.92 13.87 10.71
C PRO A 17 42.43 13.51 10.74
N SER A 18 42.80 12.24 10.91
CA SER A 18 44.20 11.80 10.68
C SER A 18 44.29 10.50 9.88
N SER A 19 45.12 10.58 8.85
CA SER A 19 45.52 9.60 7.85
C SER A 19 46.55 8.56 8.34
N SER A 20 46.45 7.33 7.84
CA SER A 20 47.63 6.48 7.58
C SER A 20 47.30 5.34 6.60
N ALA A 21 48.07 5.26 5.50
CA ALA A 21 48.09 4.17 4.53
C ALA A 21 49.37 3.30 4.72
N PRO A 22 49.68 2.26 3.91
CA PRO A 22 49.62 0.84 4.32
C PRO A 22 50.96 0.06 4.16
N ASN A 23 51.04 -1.20 4.60
CA ASN A 23 51.92 -2.29 4.07
C ASN A 23 51.81 -3.61 4.89
N PRO A 24 52.23 -4.80 4.39
CA PRO A 24 51.78 -5.54 3.21
C PRO A 24 51.36 -7.00 3.55
N LEU A 25 50.81 -7.69 2.54
CA LEU A 25 50.26 -9.07 2.54
C LEU A 25 51.24 -10.18 2.98
N PRO A 26 50.71 -11.35 3.41
CA PRO A 26 51.18 -12.63 2.93
C PRO A 26 50.14 -13.30 2.02
N ALA A 27 50.62 -13.75 0.88
CA ALA A 27 49.88 -14.54 -0.09
C ALA A 27 49.54 -15.93 0.46
N SER A 28 48.33 -16.40 0.21
CA SER A 28 48.08 -17.84 0.09
C SER A 28 47.01 -18.12 -0.94
N SER A 29 47.49 -18.61 -2.08
CA SER A 29 47.00 -19.73 -2.87
C SER A 29 45.51 -19.81 -3.20
N ALA A 30 45.24 -19.70 -4.50
CA ALA A 30 43.97 -19.96 -5.16
C ALA A 30 43.38 -21.33 -4.77
N ALA A 31 42.09 -21.32 -4.41
CA ALA A 31 41.21 -22.46 -4.51
C ALA A 31 39.92 -22.00 -5.22
N THR A 32 39.77 -22.46 -6.45
CA THR A 32 38.59 -22.36 -7.29
C THR A 32 37.46 -23.18 -6.66
N ALA A 33 36.30 -22.59 -6.37
CA ALA A 33 34.99 -23.28 -6.48
C ALA A 33 33.80 -22.38 -6.13
N ALA A 34 32.80 -22.48 -6.99
CA ALA A 34 31.37 -22.28 -6.78
C ALA A 34 30.89 -20.84 -6.55
N GLY A 35 30.35 -20.26 -7.63
CA GLY A 35 29.51 -19.07 -7.60
C GLY A 35 28.37 -19.24 -6.61
N SER A 36 28.23 -18.26 -5.74
CA SER A 36 27.07 -18.07 -4.89
C SER A 36 25.87 -17.75 -5.78
N ALA A 37 25.04 -18.76 -6.04
CA ALA A 37 23.69 -18.55 -6.55
C ALA A 37 22.96 -17.61 -5.58
N GLN A 38 22.64 -16.41 -6.05
CA GLN A 38 21.57 -15.62 -5.45
C GLN A 38 20.30 -16.47 -5.50
N PRO A 39 19.41 -16.42 -4.49
CA PRO A 39 18.13 -17.11 -4.60
C PRO A 39 17.37 -16.47 -5.76
N GLU A 40 17.33 -17.17 -6.89
CA GLU A 40 16.49 -16.82 -8.02
C GLU A 40 15.07 -16.75 -7.49
N THR A 41 14.51 -15.54 -7.48
CA THR A 41 13.06 -15.35 -7.45
C THR A 41 12.52 -16.16 -8.61
N GLN A 42 12.05 -17.37 -8.35
CA GLN A 42 11.30 -18.16 -9.33
C GLN A 42 10.02 -17.36 -9.58
N THR A 43 10.06 -16.53 -10.62
CA THR A 43 8.93 -15.80 -11.13
C THR A 43 8.01 -16.85 -11.75
N LEU A 44 6.90 -17.15 -11.07
CA LEU A 44 5.84 -18.01 -11.60
C LEU A 44 5.00 -17.23 -12.63
N THR A 45 5.68 -16.45 -13.48
CA THR A 45 5.08 -15.60 -14.52
C THR A 45 4.84 -16.37 -15.82
N ASP A 46 5.31 -17.62 -15.90
CA ASP A 46 5.15 -18.47 -17.08
C ASP A 46 3.65 -18.68 -17.39
N GLY A 47 3.14 -17.99 -18.42
CA GLY A 47 1.72 -17.98 -18.82
C GLY A 47 0.92 -16.73 -18.46
N LEU A 48 1.52 -15.72 -17.80
CA LEU A 48 0.92 -14.41 -17.60
C LEU A 48 1.46 -13.41 -18.62
N ASP A 49 1.07 -13.57 -19.89
CA ASP A 49 1.37 -12.59 -20.95
C ASP A 49 0.51 -11.33 -20.78
N ASP A 50 0.74 -10.60 -19.68
CA ASP A 50 -0.08 -9.47 -19.24
C ASP A 50 0.65 -8.12 -19.31
N THR A 51 1.83 -8.11 -19.92
CA THR A 51 2.57 -6.89 -20.25
C THR A 51 1.68 -5.98 -21.11
N PRO A 52 1.47 -4.71 -20.73
CA PRO A 52 0.68 -3.79 -21.54
C PRO A 52 1.22 -3.73 -22.96
N LEU A 53 0.40 -4.12 -23.94
CA LEU A 53 0.77 -4.07 -25.35
C LEU A 53 0.98 -2.60 -25.76
N LEU A 54 2.16 -2.31 -26.30
CA LEU A 54 2.45 -1.02 -26.91
C LEU A 54 1.90 -1.06 -28.34
N ASP A 55 0.81 -0.33 -28.61
CA ASP A 55 0.34 -0.12 -29.97
C ASP A 55 1.31 0.84 -30.69
N ILE A 56 2.38 0.31 -31.27
CA ILE A 56 3.42 1.10 -31.96
C ILE A 56 2.99 1.50 -33.39
N ASN A 57 1.88 0.95 -33.93
CA ASN A 57 1.60 0.99 -35.37
C ASN A 57 0.29 1.66 -35.86
N ASP A 58 -0.51 2.33 -35.02
CA ASP A 58 -1.71 3.05 -35.48
C ASP A 58 -1.63 4.56 -35.21
N SER A 59 -0.56 5.20 -35.71
CA SER A 59 -0.49 6.66 -35.81
C SER A 59 -1.21 7.14 -37.07
N ALA A 60 -2.54 7.03 -37.07
CA ALA A 60 -3.45 7.73 -37.97
C ALA A 60 -4.75 8.00 -37.19
N ASP A 61 -5.01 9.26 -36.88
CA ASP A 61 -6.18 9.78 -36.15
C ASP A 61 -6.27 9.51 -34.62
N GLY A 62 -5.61 10.37 -33.84
CA GLY A 62 -5.83 10.56 -32.40
C GLY A 62 -4.67 10.06 -31.54
N GLU A 63 -4.04 10.93 -30.75
CA GLU A 63 -3.01 10.54 -29.77
C GLU A 63 -3.60 9.57 -28.74
N ARG A 64 -3.42 8.26 -28.97
CA ARG A 64 -3.78 7.23 -28.01
C ARG A 64 -2.76 7.25 -26.87
N ILE A 65 -3.24 7.50 -25.65
CA ILE A 65 -2.36 7.65 -24.48
C ILE A 65 -1.96 6.28 -23.95
N ASP A 66 -0.66 6.00 -23.94
CA ASP A 66 -0.11 4.82 -23.26
C ASP A 66 -0.05 5.05 -21.74
N TRP A 67 -1.06 4.58 -21.02
CA TRP A 67 -1.13 4.69 -19.57
C TRP A 67 -0.10 3.84 -18.81
N SER A 68 0.60 2.91 -19.47
CA SER A 68 1.64 2.11 -18.82
C SER A 68 2.88 2.95 -18.46
N ARG A 69 3.11 4.05 -19.20
CA ARG A 69 4.28 4.93 -19.04
C ARG A 69 3.92 6.40 -18.86
N SER A 70 2.80 6.86 -19.43
CA SER A 70 2.41 8.28 -19.43
C SER A 70 2.15 8.85 -18.04
N TYR A 71 2.41 10.15 -17.90
CA TYR A 71 2.09 11.00 -16.74
C TYR A 71 1.05 12.10 -17.09
N GLN A 72 0.33 11.91 -18.20
CA GLN A 72 -0.58 12.91 -18.74
C GLN A 72 -1.62 13.39 -17.72
N GLY A 73 -1.75 14.72 -17.62
CA GLY A 73 -2.74 15.38 -16.77
C GLY A 73 -2.42 15.35 -15.27
N LEU A 74 -1.34 14.70 -14.83
CA LEU A 74 -0.94 14.70 -13.43
C LEU A 74 -0.65 16.14 -12.96
N SER A 75 -1.28 16.54 -11.86
CA SER A 75 -1.15 17.88 -11.28
C SER A 75 -1.51 19.06 -12.21
N SER A 76 -2.24 18.80 -13.30
CA SER A 76 -2.62 19.84 -14.27
C SER A 76 -3.67 20.81 -13.75
N ALA A 77 -4.61 20.34 -12.93
CA ALA A 77 -5.68 21.15 -12.34
C ALA A 77 -6.27 20.45 -11.09
N PRO A 78 -6.84 21.19 -10.12
CA PRO A 78 -7.66 20.59 -9.06
C PRO A 78 -8.97 19.99 -9.62
N PHE A 79 -9.61 19.10 -8.87
CA PHE A 79 -11.00 18.70 -9.17
C PHE A 79 -11.98 19.85 -8.82
N PRO A 80 -13.15 19.91 -9.48
CA PRO A 80 -14.24 20.79 -9.08
C PRO A 80 -14.62 20.64 -7.61
N LYS A 81 -15.18 21.69 -7.02
CA LYS A 81 -15.46 21.75 -5.58
C LYS A 81 -16.43 20.65 -5.12
N ASP A 82 -17.51 20.42 -5.87
CA ASP A 82 -18.49 19.38 -5.62
C ASP A 82 -17.86 17.98 -5.57
N VAL A 83 -16.91 17.71 -6.46
CA VAL A 83 -16.13 16.46 -6.49
C VAL A 83 -15.20 16.39 -5.28
N ALA A 84 -14.49 17.47 -4.97
CA ALA A 84 -13.60 17.54 -3.81
C ALA A 84 -14.36 17.33 -2.49
N ASP A 85 -15.55 17.93 -2.34
CA ASP A 85 -16.43 17.77 -1.18
C ASP A 85 -16.82 16.30 -0.98
N VAL A 86 -17.06 15.55 -2.06
CA VAL A 86 -17.36 14.10 -1.99
C VAL A 86 -16.13 13.28 -1.58
N LEU A 87 -14.96 13.58 -2.12
CA LEU A 87 -13.71 12.84 -1.87
C LEU A 87 -13.17 13.05 -0.45
N LEU A 88 -13.31 14.28 0.05
CA LEU A 88 -12.83 14.71 1.38
C LEU A 88 -13.88 14.52 2.48
N ALA A 89 -15.06 13.99 2.15
CA ALA A 89 -16.09 13.69 3.14
C ALA A 89 -15.56 12.70 4.20
N PRO A 90 -15.89 12.92 5.49
CA PRO A 90 -15.47 12.04 6.57
C PRO A 90 -16.05 10.62 6.36
N VAL A 91 -15.32 9.62 6.85
CA VAL A 91 -15.75 8.23 6.74
C VAL A 91 -16.82 7.96 7.79
N LEU A 92 -17.87 7.22 7.42
CA LEU A 92 -18.85 6.75 8.40
C LEU A 92 -18.19 5.70 9.30
N GLU A 93 -18.20 5.90 10.61
CA GLU A 93 -17.60 4.96 11.58
C GLU A 93 -18.17 3.54 11.44
N GLU A 94 -19.45 3.42 11.07
CA GLU A 94 -20.12 2.13 10.84
C GLU A 94 -19.60 1.34 9.63
N ASP A 95 -18.92 2.02 8.70
CA ASP A 95 -18.32 1.40 7.52
C ASP A 95 -16.88 0.94 7.77
N VAL A 96 -16.31 1.32 8.91
CA VAL A 96 -14.93 1.02 9.28
C VAL A 96 -14.88 -0.31 10.04
N GLU A 97 -13.96 -1.16 9.61
CA GLU A 97 -13.77 -2.51 10.11
C GLU A 97 -12.46 -2.63 10.89
N ILE A 98 -12.39 -3.62 11.78
CA ILE A 98 -11.22 -3.90 12.62
C ILE A 98 -10.79 -5.34 12.37
N LYS A 99 -9.55 -5.51 11.90
CA LYS A 99 -8.93 -6.83 11.79
C LYS A 99 -8.62 -7.41 13.18
N PRO A 100 -8.51 -8.75 13.33
CA PRO A 100 -8.18 -9.39 14.60
C PRO A 100 -6.87 -8.94 15.27
N ASP A 101 -5.95 -8.37 14.49
CA ASP A 101 -4.67 -7.79 14.93
C ASP A 101 -4.78 -6.32 15.39
N GLY A 102 -5.98 -5.73 15.33
CA GLY A 102 -6.26 -4.35 15.71
C GLY A 102 -6.06 -3.33 14.59
N ILE A 103 -5.76 -3.76 13.36
CA ILE A 103 -5.64 -2.85 12.21
C ILE A 103 -7.04 -2.40 11.77
N VAL A 104 -7.24 -1.08 11.75
CA VAL A 104 -8.46 -0.45 11.24
C VAL A 104 -8.38 -0.35 9.72
N TYR A 105 -9.46 -0.68 9.01
CA TYR A 105 -9.52 -0.56 7.56
C TYR A 105 -10.93 -0.21 7.07
N LEU A 106 -11.00 0.42 5.90
CA LEU A 106 -12.24 0.63 5.17
C LEU A 106 -12.33 -0.45 4.07
N PRO A 107 -13.44 -1.20 3.94
CA PRO A 107 -13.57 -2.21 2.90
C PRO A 107 -13.46 -1.62 1.48
N GLU A 108 -12.82 -2.36 0.58
CA GLU A 108 -12.50 -1.93 -0.81
C GLU A 108 -13.71 -1.39 -1.59
N ILE A 109 -14.89 -2.01 -1.38
CA ILE A 109 -16.13 -1.59 -2.03
C ILE A 109 -16.51 -0.14 -1.68
N LYS A 110 -16.15 0.35 -0.49
CA LYS A 110 -16.47 1.71 -0.05
C LYS A 110 -15.68 2.74 -0.86
N TYR A 111 -14.41 2.49 -1.13
CA TYR A 111 -13.62 3.32 -2.03
C TYR A 111 -14.23 3.40 -3.43
N ARG A 112 -14.62 2.26 -4.01
CA ARG A 112 -15.28 2.22 -5.34
C ARG A 112 -16.58 3.01 -5.36
N ARG A 113 -17.38 2.93 -4.30
CA ARG A 113 -18.62 3.72 -4.16
C ARG A 113 -18.34 5.22 -4.05
N ILE A 114 -17.29 5.62 -3.32
CA ILE A 114 -16.86 7.02 -3.23
C ILE A 114 -16.42 7.53 -4.61
N LEU A 115 -15.60 6.77 -5.34
CA LEU A 115 -15.17 7.12 -6.70
C LEU A 115 -16.35 7.21 -7.68
N ASN A 116 -17.31 6.27 -7.62
CA ASN A 116 -18.50 6.33 -8.44
C ASN A 116 -19.39 7.54 -8.12
N ARG A 117 -19.47 7.94 -6.84
CA ARG A 117 -20.22 9.14 -6.43
C ARG A 117 -19.50 10.43 -6.85
N ALA A 118 -18.17 10.45 -6.80
CA ALA A 118 -17.36 11.61 -7.13
C ALA A 118 -17.21 11.83 -8.65
N PHE A 119 -17.01 10.76 -9.41
CA PHE A 119 -16.62 10.82 -10.83
C PHE A 119 -17.63 10.17 -11.78
N GLY A 120 -18.61 9.43 -11.26
CA GLY A 120 -19.53 8.62 -12.05
C GLY A 120 -18.93 7.27 -12.50
N PRO A 121 -19.75 6.23 -12.69
CA PRO A 121 -19.33 4.99 -13.34
C PRO A 121 -18.75 5.28 -14.74
N GLY A 122 -17.58 4.73 -15.04
CA GLY A 122 -16.86 4.99 -16.29
C GLY A 122 -15.99 6.26 -16.29
N GLY A 123 -16.13 7.13 -15.28
CA GLY A 123 -15.31 8.35 -15.12
C GLY A 123 -13.91 8.11 -14.54
N TRP A 124 -13.60 6.88 -14.11
CA TRP A 124 -12.33 6.51 -13.51
C TRP A 124 -11.95 5.06 -13.85
N GLY A 125 -10.66 4.74 -13.75
CA GLY A 125 -10.14 3.38 -13.96
C GLY A 125 -8.72 3.21 -13.42
N LEU A 126 -8.32 1.95 -13.21
CA LEU A 126 -6.92 1.60 -12.94
C LEU A 126 -6.27 1.11 -14.22
N ALA A 127 -5.22 1.80 -14.66
CA ALA A 127 -4.36 1.36 -15.73
C ALA A 127 -3.21 0.51 -15.14
N PRO A 128 -3.02 -0.74 -15.59
CA PRO A 128 -1.85 -1.51 -15.20
C PRO A 128 -0.57 -0.84 -15.70
N ARG A 129 0.45 -0.78 -14.83
CA ARG A 129 1.77 -0.26 -15.14
C ARG A 129 2.80 -1.36 -14.90
N GLY A 130 3.45 -1.80 -15.97
CA GLY A 130 4.36 -2.94 -15.94
C GLY A 130 3.64 -4.30 -15.84
N GLU A 131 4.47 -5.34 -15.82
CA GLU A 131 4.09 -6.75 -15.72
C GLU A 131 3.64 -7.10 -14.30
N THR A 132 2.75 -8.08 -14.18
CA THR A 132 2.43 -8.67 -12.87
C THR A 132 3.59 -9.55 -12.41
N ILE A 133 4.16 -9.24 -11.24
CA ILE A 133 5.23 -10.03 -10.63
C ILE A 133 4.57 -11.05 -9.69
N VAL A 134 4.74 -12.33 -10.01
CA VAL A 134 4.29 -13.45 -9.17
C VAL A 134 5.48 -14.16 -8.56
N THR A 135 5.54 -14.14 -7.23
CA THR A 135 6.50 -14.91 -6.42
C THR A 135 5.75 -15.99 -5.67
N SER A 136 6.44 -16.98 -5.09
CA SER A 136 5.84 -18.13 -4.39
C SER A 136 4.76 -17.82 -3.32
N LYS A 137 4.66 -16.58 -2.83
CA LYS A 137 3.70 -16.18 -1.80
C LYS A 137 3.02 -14.82 -2.05
N LEU A 138 3.33 -14.14 -3.15
CA LEU A 138 2.91 -12.76 -3.38
C LEU A 138 2.71 -12.47 -4.86
N VAL A 139 1.59 -11.83 -5.18
CA VAL A 139 1.35 -11.14 -6.45
C VAL A 139 1.51 -9.65 -6.22
N THR A 140 2.26 -8.95 -7.08
CA THR A 140 2.42 -7.50 -7.01
C THR A 140 2.48 -6.87 -8.40
N ARG A 141 1.90 -5.67 -8.54
CA ARG A 141 1.89 -4.89 -9.79
C ARG A 141 1.70 -3.41 -9.51
N GLU A 142 2.29 -2.55 -10.32
CA GLU A 142 2.00 -1.11 -10.28
C GLU A 142 0.72 -0.79 -11.06
N TYR A 143 -0.07 0.16 -10.56
CA TYR A 143 -1.25 0.69 -11.23
C TYR A 143 -1.27 2.21 -11.17
N GLY A 144 -1.74 2.84 -12.24
CA GLY A 144 -2.11 4.24 -12.29
C GLY A 144 -3.61 4.42 -12.16
N LEU A 145 -4.07 5.23 -11.20
CA LEU A 145 -5.45 5.70 -11.16
C LEU A 145 -5.62 6.82 -12.19
N VAL A 146 -6.50 6.59 -13.15
CA VAL A 146 -6.89 7.55 -14.18
C VAL A 146 -8.32 8.01 -13.88
N VAL A 147 -8.57 9.31 -13.94
CA VAL A 147 -9.90 9.90 -13.74
C VAL A 147 -10.11 10.93 -14.84
N GLY A 148 -11.21 10.86 -15.59
CA GLY A 148 -11.52 11.83 -16.65
C GLY A 148 -10.40 12.05 -17.67
N GLY A 149 -9.63 11.01 -17.99
CA GLY A 149 -8.52 11.09 -18.95
C GLY A 149 -7.23 11.73 -18.41
N ARG A 150 -7.08 11.87 -17.09
CA ARG A 150 -5.83 12.30 -16.45
C ARG A 150 -5.33 11.28 -15.44
N LEU A 151 -4.01 11.10 -15.39
CA LEU A 151 -3.36 10.38 -14.30
C LEU A 151 -3.53 11.17 -13.00
N VAL A 152 -3.97 10.49 -11.96
CA VAL A 152 -4.21 11.05 -10.62
C VAL A 152 -3.17 10.58 -9.62
N SER A 153 -2.87 9.29 -9.63
CA SER A 153 -2.00 8.66 -8.63
C SER A 153 -1.40 7.38 -9.20
N ILE A 154 -0.23 7.01 -8.71
CA ILE A 154 0.41 5.72 -9.01
C ILE A 154 0.66 5.00 -7.69
N ALA A 155 0.29 3.73 -7.61
CA ALA A 155 0.60 2.90 -6.45
C ALA A 155 0.89 1.46 -6.87
N ARG A 156 1.75 0.79 -6.10
CA ARG A 156 1.96 -0.65 -6.20
C ARG A 156 0.93 -1.39 -5.36
N GLY A 157 0.18 -2.28 -6.00
CA GLY A 157 -0.67 -3.24 -5.32
C GLY A 157 0.11 -4.49 -4.96
N GLU A 158 -0.31 -5.16 -3.91
CA GLU A 158 0.23 -6.46 -3.55
C GLU A 158 -0.83 -7.31 -2.85
N GLN A 159 -0.74 -8.63 -3.02
CA GLN A 159 -1.62 -9.58 -2.35
C GLN A 159 -0.90 -10.89 -2.10
N GLN A 160 -0.90 -11.33 -0.84
CA GLN A 160 -0.33 -12.61 -0.47
C GLN A 160 -1.29 -13.75 -0.83
N TYR A 161 -0.71 -14.90 -1.16
CA TYR A 161 -1.42 -16.15 -1.39
C TYR A 161 -0.64 -17.31 -0.77
N PHE A 162 -1.33 -18.43 -0.52
CA PHE A 162 -0.75 -19.59 0.16
C PHE A 162 -0.65 -20.83 -0.73
N ASP A 163 -1.45 -20.88 -1.79
CA ASP A 163 -1.51 -21.96 -2.76
C ASP A 163 -1.52 -21.37 -4.19
N PRO A 164 -0.76 -21.93 -5.15
CA PRO A 164 -0.75 -21.46 -6.53
C PRO A 164 -2.12 -21.34 -7.18
N ASP A 165 -3.10 -22.19 -6.82
CA ASP A 165 -4.48 -22.09 -7.34
C ASP A 165 -5.16 -20.77 -6.90
N GLY A 166 -4.61 -20.10 -5.88
CA GLY A 166 -5.05 -18.80 -5.39
C GLY A 166 -4.53 -17.59 -6.19
N ILE A 167 -3.63 -17.78 -7.17
CA ILE A 167 -3.04 -16.68 -7.95
C ILE A 167 -4.11 -15.80 -8.62
N PRO A 168 -5.17 -16.32 -9.28
CA PRO A 168 -6.20 -15.47 -9.89
C PRO A 168 -6.90 -14.54 -8.89
N THR A 169 -7.22 -15.07 -7.70
CA THR A 169 -7.82 -14.25 -6.63
C THR A 169 -6.82 -13.23 -6.10
N ALA A 170 -5.54 -13.62 -6.00
CA ALA A 170 -4.48 -12.73 -5.57
C ALA A 170 -4.24 -11.57 -6.56
N THR A 171 -4.35 -11.81 -7.87
CA THR A 171 -4.27 -10.77 -8.91
C THR A 171 -5.38 -9.73 -8.76
N GLU A 172 -6.62 -10.16 -8.51
CA GLU A 172 -7.73 -9.22 -8.23
C GLU A 172 -7.53 -8.45 -6.91
N GLY A 173 -7.06 -9.14 -5.86
CA GLY A 173 -6.73 -8.50 -4.59
C GLY A 173 -5.60 -7.47 -4.72
N CYS A 174 -4.57 -7.77 -5.52
CA CYS A 174 -3.47 -6.85 -5.84
C CYS A 174 -4.01 -5.57 -6.49
N LYS A 175 -4.93 -5.69 -7.44
CA LYS A 175 -5.57 -4.55 -8.11
C LYS A 175 -6.39 -3.69 -7.15
N SER A 176 -7.22 -4.31 -6.30
CA SER A 176 -8.00 -3.56 -5.31
C SER A 176 -7.11 -2.91 -4.24
N ASN A 177 -6.01 -3.57 -3.85
CA ASN A 177 -5.03 -3.00 -2.93
C ASN A 177 -4.42 -1.70 -3.50
N ALA A 178 -3.99 -1.72 -4.76
CA ALA A 178 -3.51 -0.52 -5.44
C ALA A 178 -4.57 0.59 -5.49
N LEU A 179 -5.84 0.25 -5.74
CA LEU A 179 -6.93 1.21 -5.76
C LEU A 179 -7.01 2.01 -4.47
N MET A 180 -7.03 1.33 -3.32
CA MET A 180 -7.13 1.98 -2.01
C MET A 180 -5.95 2.92 -1.75
N ARG A 181 -4.74 2.49 -2.14
CA ARG A 181 -3.52 3.30 -2.02
C ARG A 181 -3.61 4.56 -2.88
N CYS A 182 -4.06 4.45 -4.14
CA CYS A 182 -4.27 5.61 -5.00
C CYS A 182 -5.36 6.56 -4.48
N CYS A 183 -6.41 6.02 -3.85
CA CYS A 183 -7.48 6.85 -3.27
C CYS A 183 -6.98 7.72 -2.11
N LYS A 184 -5.88 7.35 -1.45
CA LYS A 184 -5.27 8.14 -0.39
C LYS A 184 -4.80 9.51 -0.90
N ASP A 185 -4.22 9.56 -2.10
CA ASP A 185 -3.72 10.81 -2.70
C ASP A 185 -4.88 11.74 -3.12
N LEU A 186 -6.09 11.21 -3.27
CA LEU A 186 -7.34 11.97 -3.43
C LEU A 186 -7.93 12.49 -2.11
N GLY A 187 -7.36 12.09 -0.97
CA GLY A 187 -7.85 12.43 0.37
C GLY A 187 -8.94 11.50 0.92
N VAL A 188 -9.34 10.48 0.16
CA VAL A 188 -10.38 9.52 0.56
C VAL A 188 -9.92 8.70 1.76
N ALA A 189 -10.75 8.64 2.80
CA ALA A 189 -10.50 7.88 4.02
C ALA A 189 -9.16 8.21 4.71
N SER A 190 -8.69 9.45 4.55
CA SER A 190 -7.42 9.93 5.13
C SER A 190 -7.37 9.79 6.65
N GLU A 191 -8.51 9.86 7.33
CA GLU A 191 -8.67 9.65 8.78
C GLU A 191 -8.13 8.31 9.28
N LEU A 192 -8.21 7.26 8.46
CA LEU A 192 -7.70 5.91 8.80
C LEU A 192 -6.15 5.86 8.86
N TRP A 193 -5.48 6.95 8.51
CA TRP A 193 -4.03 7.12 8.62
C TRP A 193 -3.63 8.13 9.69
N ASP A 194 -4.58 8.77 10.38
CA ASP A 194 -4.30 9.66 11.51
C ASP A 194 -4.25 8.86 12.83
N PRO A 195 -3.08 8.76 13.49
CA PRO A 195 -2.96 8.05 14.76
C PRO A 195 -3.87 8.58 15.86
N ARG A 196 -4.28 9.86 15.83
CA ARG A 196 -5.21 10.45 16.80
C ARG A 196 -6.63 9.95 16.56
N TRP A 197 -7.08 9.99 15.31
CA TRP A 197 -8.38 9.45 14.91
C TRP A 197 -8.47 7.95 15.23
N ILE A 198 -7.46 7.15 14.84
CA ILE A 198 -7.42 5.71 15.08
C ILE A 198 -7.54 5.40 16.58
N ARG A 199 -6.81 6.10 17.45
CA ARG A 199 -6.90 5.90 18.90
C ARG A 199 -8.30 6.19 19.44
N LYS A 200 -8.93 7.27 18.98
CA LYS A 200 -10.29 7.65 19.37
C LYS A 200 -11.31 6.62 18.88
N PHE A 201 -11.22 6.23 17.61
CA PHE A 201 -12.08 5.22 17.00
C PHE A 201 -11.97 3.87 17.73
N MET A 202 -10.75 3.38 17.98
CA MET A 202 -10.54 2.11 18.67
C MET A 202 -11.08 2.13 20.12
N ALA A 203 -10.89 3.22 20.86
CA ALA A 203 -11.47 3.35 22.21
C ALA A 203 -13.01 3.26 22.21
N ASN A 204 -13.64 3.87 21.19
CA ASN A 204 -15.09 3.95 21.09
C ASN A 204 -15.73 2.72 20.46
N ASN A 205 -15.05 2.04 19.53
CA ASN A 205 -15.66 1.03 18.65
C ASN A 205 -15.02 -0.36 18.74
N SER A 206 -13.92 -0.54 19.48
CA SER A 206 -13.26 -1.86 19.63
C SER A 206 -13.42 -2.48 21.03
N LYS A 207 -13.27 -3.80 21.09
CA LYS A 207 -13.14 -4.60 22.32
C LYS A 207 -12.05 -5.65 22.14
N GLU A 208 -11.40 -6.04 23.22
CA GLU A 208 -10.47 -7.16 23.23
C GLU A 208 -11.16 -8.40 23.79
N VAL A 209 -11.04 -9.52 23.08
CA VAL A 209 -11.74 -10.76 23.39
C VAL A 209 -10.76 -11.93 23.41
N TRP A 210 -10.90 -12.81 24.40
CA TRP A 210 -10.18 -14.08 24.41
C TRP A 210 -10.88 -15.08 23.50
N VAL A 211 -10.12 -15.66 22.58
CA VAL A 211 -10.64 -16.65 21.64
C VAL A 211 -9.82 -17.92 21.64
N GLU A 212 -10.48 -19.02 21.35
CA GLU A 212 -9.88 -20.33 21.18
C GLU A 212 -10.09 -20.83 19.75
N HIS A 213 -9.03 -21.36 19.15
CA HIS A 213 -9.11 -21.98 17.83
C HIS A 213 -9.84 -23.33 17.94
N VAL A 214 -10.91 -23.52 17.15
CA VAL A 214 -11.81 -24.68 17.27
C VAL A 214 -11.07 -26.02 17.14
N ALA A 215 -10.17 -26.15 16.15
CA ALA A 215 -9.37 -27.36 15.92
C ALA A 215 -8.16 -27.53 16.86
N THR A 216 -7.30 -26.51 16.99
CA THR A 216 -6.02 -26.62 17.73
C THR A 216 -6.13 -26.35 19.24
N LYS A 217 -7.29 -25.87 19.73
CA LYS A 217 -7.54 -25.49 21.12
C LYS A 217 -6.60 -24.40 21.67
N ARG A 218 -5.84 -23.73 20.79
CA ARG A 218 -4.94 -22.63 21.17
C ARG A 218 -5.76 -21.39 21.49
N LYS A 219 -5.46 -20.78 22.63
CA LYS A 219 -6.08 -19.53 23.08
C LYS A 219 -5.22 -18.33 22.71
N ARG A 220 -5.84 -17.24 22.27
CA ARG A 220 -5.20 -15.94 22.06
C ARG A 220 -6.17 -14.80 22.31
N LYS A 221 -5.64 -13.62 22.62
CA LYS A 221 -6.41 -12.38 22.67
C LYS A 221 -6.47 -11.79 21.26
N ILE A 222 -7.64 -11.35 20.81
CA ILE A 222 -7.81 -10.62 19.55
C ILE A 222 -8.59 -9.33 19.80
N THR A 223 -8.45 -8.38 18.87
CA THR A 223 -9.26 -7.17 18.85
C THR A 223 -10.40 -7.33 17.86
N THR A 224 -11.62 -6.97 18.26
CA THR A 224 -12.80 -6.98 17.37
C THR A 224 -13.57 -5.68 17.51
N ARG A 225 -14.44 -5.39 16.54
CA ARG A 225 -15.46 -4.35 16.72
C ARG A 225 -16.41 -4.74 17.84
N LYS A 226 -16.99 -3.75 18.54
CA LYS A 226 -17.86 -3.99 19.71
C LYS A 226 -19.12 -4.79 19.36
N ASP A 227 -19.68 -4.52 18.20
CA ASP A 227 -20.88 -5.13 17.61
C ASP A 227 -20.59 -6.42 16.82
N ASP A 228 -19.32 -6.79 16.60
CA ASP A 228 -18.97 -8.03 15.90
C ASP A 228 -18.67 -9.19 16.88
N MET A 229 -18.76 -10.41 16.35
CA MET A 229 -18.41 -11.66 17.03
C MET A 229 -17.17 -12.30 16.38
N PRO A 230 -16.34 -13.03 17.16
CA PRO A 230 -15.22 -13.77 16.58
C PRO A 230 -15.69 -14.74 15.49
N ARG A 231 -15.09 -14.63 14.30
CA ARG A 231 -15.38 -15.52 13.16
C ARG A 231 -14.59 -16.82 13.25
N TYR A 232 -15.13 -17.87 12.62
CA TYR A 232 -14.42 -19.13 12.41
C TYR A 232 -13.02 -18.88 11.81
N PRO A 233 -11.96 -19.57 12.27
CA PRO A 233 -11.94 -20.74 13.16
C PRO A 233 -11.87 -20.42 14.66
N PHE A 234 -12.16 -19.18 15.07
CA PHE A 234 -12.06 -18.76 16.47
C PHE A 234 -13.43 -18.72 17.15
N LYS A 235 -13.49 -19.17 18.41
CA LYS A 235 -14.66 -19.07 19.28
C LYS A 235 -14.30 -18.26 20.52
N GLU A 236 -15.18 -17.35 20.93
CA GLU A 236 -15.04 -16.60 22.18
C GLU A 236 -15.02 -17.54 23.40
N VAL A 237 -14.08 -17.29 24.31
CA VAL A 237 -13.96 -17.98 25.58
C VAL A 237 -13.94 -16.93 26.70
N LYS A 238 -14.78 -17.14 27.71
CA LYS A 238 -14.82 -16.32 28.92
C LYS A 238 -13.65 -16.64 29.85
#